data_AF-A0A3D1JS68-F1
#
_entry.id   AF-A0A3D1JS68-F1
#
_cell.length_a   1.000
_cell.length_b   1.000
_cell.length_c   1.000
_cell.angle_alpha   90.00
_cell.angle_beta   90.00
_cell.angle_gamma   90.00
#
_symmetry.space_group_name_H-M   'P 1'
#
loop_
_entity.id
_entity.type
_entity.pdbx_description
1 polymer ?
#
loop_
_entity_poly.entity_id
_entity_poly.type
_entity_poly.pdbx_seq_one_letter_code
_entity_poly.pdbx_strand_id
1 'polypeptide(L)'
;MLPTQSPVIDVRTIEPRERHVQIFGRLDALRAGEALQIVNDHDPVPLRHQIESRTPGQFQWAYLQSGPDQWRVLISKLEAKAAAAEAEDSCCSGGACCG
;
A
#
# COMPACT_ATOMS: atom_id res chain seq x y z
N MET A 1 -14.92 -15.35 4.35
CA MET A 1 -15.66 -14.08 4.45
C MET A 1 -14.61 -12.99 4.54
N LEU A 2 -14.38 -12.23 3.47
CA LEU A 2 -13.49 -11.06 3.55
C LEU A 2 -14.13 -10.09 4.56
N PRO A 3 -13.42 -9.61 5.60
CA PRO A 3 -14.01 -8.70 6.56
C PRO A 3 -14.45 -7.43 5.82
N THR A 4 -15.76 -7.27 5.65
CA THR A 4 -16.41 -6.19 4.90
C THR A 4 -16.31 -4.82 5.58
N GLN A 5 -15.44 -4.68 6.58
CA GLN A 5 -15.31 -3.52 7.46
C GLN A 5 -13.85 -3.07 7.59
N SER A 6 -13.17 -2.83 6.47
CA SER A 6 -11.92 -2.08 6.50
C SER A 6 -12.24 -0.59 6.66
N PRO A 7 -11.69 0.13 7.66
CA PRO A 7 -11.91 1.56 7.82
C PRO A 7 -11.55 2.32 6.55
N VAL A 8 -12.39 3.30 6.19
CA VAL A 8 -12.19 4.16 5.03
C VAL A 8 -11.72 5.53 5.52
N ILE A 9 -10.67 6.07 4.92
CA ILE A 9 -10.22 7.45 5.11
C ILE A 9 -10.38 8.21 3.80
N ASP A 10 -11.19 9.28 3.83
CA ASP A 10 -11.35 10.19 2.70
C ASP A 10 -10.36 11.35 2.82
N VAL A 11 -9.29 11.28 2.04
CA VAL A 11 -8.20 12.23 2.08
C VAL A 11 -8.62 13.60 1.55
N ARG A 12 -9.66 13.64 0.72
CA ARG A 12 -10.19 14.88 0.13
C ARG A 12 -10.80 15.81 1.19
N THR A 13 -11.16 15.24 2.34
CA THR A 13 -11.73 15.99 3.47
C THR A 13 -10.67 16.48 4.45
N ILE A 14 -9.40 16.09 4.26
CA ILE A 14 -8.30 16.36 5.18
C ILE A 14 -7.33 17.33 4.51
N GLU A 15 -6.83 18.30 5.28
CA GLU A 15 -5.83 19.25 4.80
C GLU A 15 -4.58 18.53 4.23
N PRO A 16 -4.00 19.01 3.12
CA PRO A 16 -2.83 18.39 2.48
C PRO A 16 -1.60 18.22 3.39
N ARG A 17 -1.50 19.05 4.42
CA ARG A 17 -0.44 18.95 5.44
C ARG A 17 -0.69 17.82 6.44
N GLU A 18 -1.96 17.52 6.74
CA GLU A 18 -2.34 16.52 7.75
C GLU A 18 -2.60 15.14 7.16
N ARG A 19 -2.95 15.05 5.87
CA ARG A 19 -3.27 13.78 5.22
C ARG A 19 -2.20 12.71 5.43
N HIS A 20 -0.93 13.05 5.28
CA HIS A 20 0.16 12.08 5.44
C HIS A 20 0.23 11.61 6.89
N VAL A 21 0.18 12.53 7.86
CA VAL A 21 0.22 12.21 9.29
C VAL A 21 -0.93 11.29 9.68
N GLN A 22 -2.15 11.59 9.22
CA GLN A 22 -3.33 10.77 9.50
C GLN A 22 -3.26 9.39 8.85
N ILE A 23 -2.84 9.30 7.59
CA ILE A 23 -2.71 8.03 6.88
C ILE A 23 -1.66 7.15 7.55
N PHE A 24 -0.44 7.68 7.77
CA PHE A 24 0.62 6.93 8.43
C PHE A 24 0.25 6.53 9.85
N GLY A 25 -0.37 7.43 10.62
CA GLY A 25 -0.85 7.11 11.97
C GLY A 25 -1.88 5.98 11.99
N ARG A 26 -2.80 5.95 11.02
CA ARG A 26 -3.76 4.85 10.89
C ARG A 26 -3.11 3.55 10.46
N LEU A 27 -2.20 3.60 9.48
CA LEU A 27 -1.46 2.42 9.01
C LEU A 27 -0.60 1.79 10.11
N ASP A 28 0.04 2.63 10.93
CA ASP A 28 0.83 2.19 12.08
C ASP A 28 -0.04 1.50 13.13
N ALA A 29 -1.23 2.07 13.39
CA ALA A 29 -2.21 1.54 14.32
C ALA A 29 -2.92 0.25 13.85
N LEU A 30 -2.84 -0.11 12.55
CA LEU A 30 -3.40 -1.37 12.05
C LEU A 30 -2.70 -2.57 12.70
N ARG A 31 -3.48 -3.60 13.00
CA ARG A 31 -2.96 -4.92 13.38
C ARG A 31 -2.64 -5.75 12.15
N ALA A 32 -1.82 -6.77 12.34
CA ALA A 32 -1.50 -7.71 11.29
C ALA A 32 -2.78 -8.42 10.80
N GLY A 33 -3.02 -8.46 9.49
CA GLY A 33 -4.26 -8.94 8.88
C GLY A 33 -5.38 -7.90 8.74
N GLU A 34 -5.22 -6.69 9.28
CA GLU A 34 -6.16 -5.59 9.04
C GLU A 34 -5.82 -4.80 7.78
N ALA A 35 -6.81 -4.07 7.27
CA ALA A 35 -6.66 -3.25 6.08
C ALA A 35 -7.32 -1.88 6.24
N LEU A 36 -6.79 -0.88 5.53
CA LEU A 36 -7.28 0.49 5.48
C LEU A 36 -7.56 0.87 4.02
N GLN A 37 -8.72 1.47 3.77
CA GLN A 37 -9.07 2.01 2.47
C GLN A 37 -8.81 3.51 2.43
N ILE A 38 -8.08 3.98 1.43
CA ILE A 38 -7.81 5.39 1.19
C ILE A 38 -8.57 5.83 -0.06
N VAL A 39 -9.34 6.90 0.08
CA VAL A 39 -10.05 7.56 -1.02
C VAL A 39 -9.35 8.88 -1.33
N ASN A 40 -8.93 9.05 -2.58
CA ASN A 40 -8.24 10.25 -3.05
C ASN A 40 -8.79 10.72 -4.40
N ASP A 41 -8.65 12.00 -4.72
CA ASP A 41 -9.05 12.55 -6.03
C ASP A 41 -7.99 12.29 -7.13
N HIS A 42 -6.76 11.95 -6.74
CA HIS A 42 -5.64 11.62 -7.62
C HIS A 42 -4.95 10.31 -7.17
N ASP A 43 -4.11 9.76 -8.04
CA ASP A 43 -3.35 8.55 -7.75
C ASP A 43 -2.34 8.78 -6.61
N PRO A 44 -2.43 8.06 -5.46
CA PRO A 44 -1.54 8.25 -4.32
C PRO A 44 -0.19 7.50 -4.48
N VAL A 45 0.41 7.53 -5.67
CA VAL A 45 1.74 6.91 -5.94
C VAL A 45 2.83 7.36 -4.98
N PRO A 46 2.99 8.66 -4.65
CA PRO A 46 4.06 9.10 -3.76
C PRO A 46 3.95 8.49 -2.36
N LEU A 47 2.71 8.27 -1.90
CA LEU A 47 2.44 7.64 -0.61
C LEU A 47 2.85 6.16 -0.62
N ARG A 48 2.55 5.44 -1.70
CA ARG A 48 2.96 4.04 -1.86
C ARG A 48 4.47 3.88 -1.71
N HIS A 49 5.24 4.69 -2.45
CA HIS A 49 6.71 4.66 -2.39
C HIS A 49 7.26 5.01 -1.01
N GLN A 50 6.63 5.95 -0.28
CA GLN A 50 7.04 6.25 1.09
C GLN A 50 6.79 5.07 2.07
N ILE A 51 5.72 4.31 1.88
CA ILE A 51 5.44 3.12 2.71
C ILE A 51 6.41 1.99 2.35
N GLU A 52 6.60 1.72 1.07
CA GLU A 52 7.53 0.69 0.57
C GLU A 52 8.98 0.97 1.04
N SER A 53 9.42 2.24 1.02
CA SER A 53 10.76 2.61 1.47
C SER A 53 10.96 2.50 2.99
N ARG A 54 9.92 2.76 3.79
CA ARG A 54 9.99 2.64 5.27
C ARG A 54 9.85 1.20 5.75
N THR A 55 8.94 0.45 5.13
CA THR A 55 8.49 -0.87 5.58
C THR A 55 8.25 -1.78 4.37
N PRO A 56 9.32 -2.19 3.66
CA PRO A 56 9.18 -3.05 2.49
C PRO A 56 8.59 -4.40 2.88
N GLY A 57 7.61 -4.87 2.11
CA GLY A 57 6.95 -6.16 2.32
C GLY A 57 6.02 -6.25 3.54
N GLN A 58 5.86 -5.20 4.35
CA GLN A 58 4.93 -5.24 5.50
C GLN A 58 3.50 -4.88 5.14
N PHE A 59 3.30 -4.15 4.05
CA PHE A 59 1.99 -3.73 3.59
C PHE A 59 1.78 -4.18 2.16
N GLN A 60 0.57 -4.65 1.87
CA GLN A 60 0.10 -4.96 0.53
C GLN A 60 -0.75 -3.79 0.01
N TRP A 61 -0.54 -3.43 -1.26
CA TRP A 61 -1.24 -2.34 -1.92
C TRP A 61 -2.15 -2.89 -3.03
N ALA A 62 -3.45 -2.64 -2.95
CA ALA A 62 -4.41 -3.06 -3.95
C ALA A 62 -5.27 -1.88 -4.42
N TYR A 63 -5.38 -1.67 -5.72
CA TYR A 63 -6.26 -0.66 -6.29
C TYR A 63 -7.69 -1.22 -6.35
N LEU A 64 -8.61 -0.61 -5.59
CA LEU A 64 -10.03 -0.92 -5.66
C LEU A 64 -10.73 -0.10 -6.75
N GLN A 65 -10.26 1.12 -6.97
CA GLN A 65 -10.77 1.99 -8.01
C GLN A 65 -9.63 2.87 -8.52
N SER A 66 -9.45 2.87 -9.83
CA SER A 66 -8.52 3.75 -10.54
C SER A 66 -9.37 4.79 -11.26
N GLY A 67 -8.97 6.07 -11.22
CA GLY A 67 -9.76 7.21 -11.69
C GLY A 67 -10.13 7.18 -13.19
N PRO A 68 -10.71 8.28 -13.72
CA PRO A 68 -10.39 9.67 -13.35
C PRO A 68 -11.27 10.31 -12.27
N ASP A 69 -12.45 9.77 -11.97
CA ASP A 69 -13.38 10.41 -11.03
C ASP A 69 -12.99 10.24 -9.55
N GLN A 70 -12.39 9.10 -9.22
CA GLN A 70 -12.01 8.76 -7.84
C GLN A 70 -10.98 7.63 -7.81
N TRP A 71 -9.99 7.78 -6.94
CA TRP A 71 -9.00 6.75 -6.66
C TRP A 71 -9.28 6.11 -5.30
N ARG A 72 -9.44 4.79 -5.26
CA ARG A 72 -9.53 4.00 -4.02
C ARG A 72 -8.43 2.97 -3.99
N VAL A 73 -7.66 3.00 -2.92
CA VAL A 73 -6.62 2.02 -2.64
C VAL A 73 -6.88 1.34 -1.32
N LEU A 74 -6.70 0.03 -1.28
CA LEU A 74 -6.73 -0.79 -0.08
C LEU A 74 -5.29 -1.10 0.30
N ILE A 75 -4.94 -0.78 1.54
CA ILE A 75 -3.63 -1.06 2.13
C ILE A 75 -3.84 -2.07 3.24
N SER A 76 -3.32 -3.28 3.07
CA SER A 76 -3.45 -4.37 4.04
C SER A 76 -2.14 -4.58 4.76
N LYS A 77 -2.14 -4.65 6.09
CA LYS A 77 -0.95 -4.98 6.88
C LYS A 77 -0.75 -6.49 6.86
N LEU A 78 0.35 -6.94 6.27
CA LEU A 78 0.67 -8.35 6.19
C LEU A 78 1.13 -8.84 7.56
N GLU A 79 0.66 -10.04 7.95
CA GLU A 79 1.31 -10.75 9.03
C GLU A 79 2.73 -11.11 8.60
N ALA A 80 3.67 -11.14 9.56
CA ALA A 80 5.09 -11.42 9.30
C ALA A 80 5.32 -12.72 8.48
N LYS A 81 4.32 -13.59 8.38
CA LYS A 81 4.33 -14.81 7.57
C LYS A 81 4.05 -14.60 6.06
N ALA A 82 3.41 -13.51 5.66
CA ALA A 82 2.99 -13.24 4.28
C ALA A 82 3.91 -12.26 3.52
N ALA A 83 4.72 -11.47 4.25
CA ALA A 83 5.68 -10.51 3.69
C ALA A 83 6.73 -11.11 2.74
N ALA A 84 6.92 -12.43 2.78
CA ALA A 84 7.88 -13.15 1.95
C ALA A 84 7.32 -13.59 0.57
N ALA A 85 6.05 -13.33 0.25
CA ALA A 85 5.43 -13.89 -0.96
C ALA A 85 5.67 -13.09 -2.26
N GLU A 86 6.14 -11.84 -2.20
CA GLU A 86 6.37 -11.02 -3.42
C GLU A 86 7.75 -10.34 -3.40
N ALA A 87 8.79 -11.16 -3.28
CA ALA A 87 10.13 -10.82 -3.72
C ALA A 87 10.76 -12.07 -4.37
N GLU A 88 10.01 -12.74 -5.26
CA GLU A 88 10.62 -13.71 -6.16
C GLU A 88 11.28 -12.95 -7.33
N ASP A 89 12.49 -12.49 -7.01
CA ASP A 89 13.69 -12.61 -7.82
C ASP A 89 13.47 -12.54 -9.34
N SER A 90 13.55 -11.31 -9.86
CA SER A 90 14.09 -11.08 -11.21
C SER A 90 15.52 -11.62 -11.23
N CYS A 91 15.66 -12.92 -11.46
CA CYS A 91 16.92 -13.60 -11.61
C CYS A 91 17.59 -13.13 -12.91
N CYS A 92 18.31 -12.02 -12.80
CA CYS A 92 19.29 -11.59 -13.78
C CYS A 92 20.40 -12.66 -13.86
N SER A 93 20.30 -13.56 -14.83
CA SER A 93 21.44 -14.34 -15.31
C SER A 93 21.81 -13.87 -16.72
N GLY A 94 22.31 -12.64 -16.79
CA GLY A 94 23.18 -12.22 -17.88
C GLY A 94 24.58 -12.81 -17.63
N GLY A 95 24.86 -13.94 -18.29
CA GLY A 95 26.18 -14.55 -18.33
C GLY A 95 26.73 -14.50 -19.76
N ALA A 96 27.67 -13.60 -20.00
CA ALA A 96 28.52 -13.64 -21.18
C ALA A 96 29.36 -14.92 -21.16
N CYS A 97 29.40 -15.65 -22.28
CA CYS A 97 30.43 -16.65 -22.54
C CYS A 97 30.99 -16.44 -23.95
N CYS A 98 32.24 -16.00 -24.00
CA CYS A 98 33.13 -16.07 -25.15
C CYS A 98 33.39 -17.54 -25.54
N GLY A 99 33.59 -17.79 -26.83
CA GLY A 99 34.04 -19.08 -27.38
C GLY A 99 33.93 -19.11 -28.89
#